data_AF-A0A5B6Z8B6-F1
#
_entry.id   AF-A0A5B6Z8B6-F1
#
_cell.length_a   1.000
_cell.length_b   1.000
_cell.length_c   1.000
_cell.angle_alpha   90.00
_cell.angle_beta   90.00
_cell.angle_gamma   90.00
#
_symmetry.space_group_name_H-M   'P 1'
#
loop_
_entity.id
_entity.type
_entity.pdbx_description
1 polymer ?
#
loop_
_entity_poly.entity_id
_entity_poly.type
_entity_poly.pdbx_seq_one_letter_code
_entity_poly.pdbx_strand_id
1 'polypeptide(L)'
;TLLGCRKITKRDTFIEKDVFMNILMWWEDFDGKIPAPAILKPRPLWTGKQVFNLIIPKQINLMRTSAWHSESETGHITPGDTQVRIEKGEVLSGTLCKKTLGTSTGSLIHVIWE
;
A
#
# COMPACT_ATOMS: atom_id res chain seq x y z
N THR A 1 9.80 -0.06 -11.66
CA THR A 1 8.54 0.01 -10.88
C THR A 1 8.75 -0.29 -9.39
N LEU A 2 9.39 -1.41 -9.01
CA LEU A 2 9.53 -1.83 -7.59
C LEU A 2 10.14 -0.77 -6.63
N LEU A 3 11.17 -0.04 -7.06
CA LEU A 3 11.75 1.05 -6.27
C LEU A 3 10.73 2.18 -5.99
N GLY A 4 9.93 2.51 -7.00
CA GLY A 4 8.84 3.48 -6.89
C GLY A 4 7.78 3.02 -5.90
N CYS A 5 7.35 1.76 -5.99
CA CYS A 5 6.41 1.15 -5.04
C CYS A 5 6.92 1.24 -3.59
N ARG A 6 8.21 0.98 -3.36
CA ARG A 6 8.81 1.14 -2.03
C ARG A 6 8.78 2.59 -1.55
N LYS A 7 9.18 3.55 -2.39
CA LYS A 7 9.24 4.97 -2.02
C LYS A 7 7.84 5.53 -1.74
N ILE A 8 6.86 5.20 -2.58
CA ILE A 8 5.51 5.75 -2.46
C ILE A 8 4.75 5.16 -1.26
N THR A 9 5.04 3.91 -0.87
CA THR A 9 4.37 3.25 0.26
C THR A 9 5.00 3.55 1.62
N LYS A 10 6.06 4.37 1.69
CA LYS A 10 6.57 4.82 2.98
C LYS A 10 5.55 5.71 3.72
N ARG A 11 5.63 5.76 5.04
CA ARG A 11 4.70 6.51 5.92
C ARG A 11 4.82 8.03 5.77
N ASP A 12 5.98 8.52 5.37
CA ASP A 12 6.30 9.94 5.15
C ASP A 12 5.86 10.45 3.76
N THR A 13 5.40 9.57 2.87
CA THR A 13 4.99 9.97 1.52
C THR A 13 3.51 10.32 1.46
N PHE A 14 3.25 11.61 1.26
CA PHE A 14 1.91 12.16 1.02
C PHE A 14 1.76 12.64 -0.42
N ILE A 15 0.55 12.54 -0.93
CA ILE A 15 0.17 12.90 -2.30
C ILE A 15 -0.89 13.98 -2.22
N GLU A 16 -0.64 15.08 -2.91
CA GLU A 16 -1.57 16.21 -3.02
C GLU A 16 -2.73 15.88 -3.95
N LYS A 17 -3.83 16.62 -3.83
CA LYS A 17 -5.08 16.34 -4.54
C LYS A 17 -4.88 16.25 -6.06
N ASP A 18 -4.21 17.23 -6.65
CA ASP A 18 -3.92 17.31 -8.08
C ASP A 18 -3.12 16.11 -8.59
N VAL A 19 -2.06 15.73 -7.86
CA VAL A 19 -1.23 14.56 -8.19
C VAL A 19 -2.03 13.28 -8.03
N PHE A 20 -2.84 13.16 -6.98
CA PHE A 20 -3.68 11.98 -6.75
C PHE A 20 -4.71 11.82 -7.87
N MET A 21 -5.39 12.89 -8.28
CA MET A 21 -6.32 12.83 -9.42
C MET A 21 -5.61 12.45 -10.72
N ASN A 22 -4.39 12.95 -10.96
CA ASN A 22 -3.62 12.56 -12.12
C ASN A 22 -3.31 11.05 -12.11
N ILE A 23 -2.92 10.49 -10.97
CA ILE A 23 -2.70 9.04 -10.83
C ILE A 23 -3.99 8.26 -11.16
N LEU A 24 -5.15 8.72 -10.69
CA LEU A 24 -6.44 8.07 -10.99
C LEU A 24 -6.80 8.09 -12.48
N MET A 25 -6.37 9.10 -13.24
CA MET A 25 -6.63 9.14 -14.69
C MET A 25 -5.93 8.00 -15.46
N TRP A 26 -4.87 7.42 -14.90
CA TRP A 26 -4.18 6.26 -15.50
C TRP A 26 -4.86 4.92 -15.20
N TRP A 27 -5.89 4.91 -14.35
CA TRP A 27 -6.62 3.72 -13.99
C TRP A 27 -7.85 3.57 -14.91
N GLU A 28 -7.84 2.58 -15.79
CA GLU A 28 -8.91 2.37 -16.78
C GLU A 28 -10.22 1.88 -16.14
N ASP A 29 -10.15 0.96 -15.17
CA ASP A 29 -11.31 0.35 -14.51
C ASP A 29 -11.82 1.16 -13.30
N PHE A 30 -11.74 2.49 -13.36
CA PHE A 30 -12.00 3.32 -12.18
C PHE A 30 -13.50 3.52 -12.04
N ASP A 31 -14.06 3.15 -10.88
CA ASP A 31 -15.51 3.23 -10.63
C ASP A 31 -16.01 4.67 -10.39
N GLY A 32 -15.14 5.67 -10.53
CA GLY A 32 -15.43 7.09 -10.30
C GLY A 32 -15.47 7.48 -8.82
N LYS A 33 -15.29 6.53 -7.89
CA LYS A 33 -15.36 6.80 -6.45
C LYS A 33 -13.98 7.12 -5.90
N ILE A 34 -13.75 8.41 -5.71
CA ILE A 34 -12.52 8.89 -5.09
C ILE A 34 -12.54 8.55 -3.59
N PRO A 35 -11.51 7.84 -3.08
CA PRO A 35 -11.44 7.54 -1.66
C PRO A 35 -11.22 8.82 -0.83
N ALA A 36 -11.72 8.82 0.40
CA ALA A 36 -11.48 9.92 1.33
C ALA A 36 -9.97 10.08 1.61
N PRO A 37 -9.46 11.33 1.69
CA PRO A 37 -8.06 11.56 2.02
C PRO A 37 -7.74 11.06 3.43
N ALA A 38 -6.53 10.53 3.62
CA ALA A 38 -6.07 10.10 4.95
C ALA A 38 -5.99 11.27 5.94
N ILE A 39 -5.67 12.47 5.45
CA ILE A 39 -5.63 13.70 6.24
C ILE A 39 -6.60 14.70 5.61
N LEU A 40 -7.58 15.17 6.39
CA LEU A 40 -8.58 16.12 5.91
C LEU A 40 -8.19 17.60 6.12
N LYS A 41 -7.48 17.89 7.22
CA LYS A 41 -7.08 19.26 7.61
C LYS A 41 -5.57 19.28 7.92
N PRO A 42 -4.85 20.38 7.63
CA PRO A 42 -5.32 21.65 7.07
C PRO A 42 -5.64 21.60 5.57
N ARG A 43 -5.13 20.57 4.87
CA ARG A 43 -5.38 20.34 3.44
C ARG A 43 -5.58 18.84 3.19
N PRO A 44 -6.34 18.45 2.16
CA PRO A 44 -6.58 17.04 1.87
C PRO A 44 -5.31 16.38 1.32
N LEU A 45 -4.83 15.34 2.01
CA LEU A 45 -3.66 14.56 1.60
C LEU A 45 -3.99 13.07 1.58
N TRP A 46 -3.54 12.41 0.52
CA TRP A 46 -3.61 10.95 0.37
C TRP A 46 -2.26 10.34 0.66
N THR A 47 -2.25 9.07 1.05
CA THR A 47 -1.00 8.30 1.18
C THR A 47 -0.80 7.43 -0.04
N GLY A 48 0.45 7.06 -0.32
CA GLY A 48 0.72 6.09 -1.37
C GLY A 48 0.08 4.73 -1.10
N LYS A 49 -0.09 4.33 0.17
CA LYS A 49 -0.80 3.09 0.53
C LYS A 49 -2.27 3.12 0.08
N GLN A 50 -2.95 4.27 0.19
CA GLN A 50 -4.31 4.43 -0.30
C GLN A 50 -4.43 4.25 -1.82
N VAL A 51 -3.38 4.61 -2.59
CA VAL A 51 -3.34 4.31 -4.02
C VAL A 51 -3.39 2.80 -4.24
N PHE A 52 -2.59 2.03 -3.48
CA PHE A 52 -2.58 0.56 -3.58
C PHE A 52 -3.92 -0.08 -3.17
N ASN A 53 -4.70 0.53 -2.29
CA ASN A 53 -6.04 0.03 -1.89
C ASN A 53 -7.05 0.02 -3.04
N LEU A 54 -6.81 0.84 -4.08
CA LEU A 54 -7.61 0.84 -5.31
C LEU A 54 -7.16 -0.28 -6.25
N ILE A 55 -5.89 -0.67 -6.16
CA ILE A 55 -5.28 -1.69 -7.03
C ILE A 55 -5.60 -3.11 -6.58
N ILE A 56 -5.66 -3.32 -5.27
CA ILE A 56 -5.73 -4.65 -4.70
C ILE A 56 -7.20 -5.08 -4.59
N PRO A 57 -7.56 -6.29 -5.07
CA PRO A 57 -8.93 -6.81 -4.93
C PRO A 57 -9.37 -6.91 -3.47
N LYS A 58 -10.64 -6.58 -3.20
CA LYS A 58 -11.20 -6.46 -1.84
C LYS A 58 -11.27 -7.76 -1.06
N GLN A 59 -11.06 -8.92 -1.68
CA GLN A 59 -11.10 -10.23 -1.04
C GLN A 59 -9.74 -10.64 -0.45
N ILE A 60 -8.66 -9.91 -0.76
CA ILE A 60 -7.30 -10.30 -0.43
C ILE A 60 -6.94 -9.91 1.00
N ASN A 61 -6.42 -10.89 1.75
CA ASN A 61 -5.78 -10.69 3.04
C ASN A 61 -4.34 -11.22 2.96
N LEU A 62 -3.36 -10.44 3.44
CA LEU A 62 -1.95 -10.80 3.41
C LEU A 62 -1.21 -10.23 4.62
N MET A 63 -0.44 -11.08 5.29
CA MET A 63 0.50 -10.69 6.34
C MET A 63 1.92 -11.09 5.95
N ARG A 64 2.81 -10.09 5.86
CA ARG A 64 4.19 -10.24 5.40
C ARG A 64 5.12 -9.32 6.17
N THR A 65 6.42 -9.60 6.10
CA THR A 65 7.47 -8.71 6.61
C THR A 65 8.31 -8.16 5.45
N SER A 66 8.71 -6.91 5.58
CA SER A 66 9.63 -6.24 4.66
C SER A 66 11.04 -6.85 4.77
N ALA A 67 11.90 -6.56 3.80
CA ALA A 67 13.24 -7.15 3.76
C ALA A 67 14.16 -6.76 4.94
N TRP A 68 13.87 -5.63 5.60
CA TRP A 68 14.64 -5.06 6.72
C TRP A 68 13.86 -5.10 8.04
N HIS A 69 12.92 -6.03 8.18
CA HIS A 69 12.22 -6.25 9.45
C HIS A 69 13.19 -6.80 10.51
N SER A 70 13.20 -6.20 11.70
CA SER A 70 13.95 -6.70 12.85
C SER A 70 13.08 -7.66 13.66
N GLU A 71 13.64 -8.78 14.12
CA GLU A 71 12.93 -9.74 14.97
C GLU A 71 12.50 -9.15 16.32
N SER A 72 13.14 -8.06 16.75
CA SER A 72 12.77 -7.30 17.94
C SER A 72 11.49 -6.49 17.77
N GLU A 73 11.09 -6.18 16.54
CA GLU A 73 9.85 -5.44 16.24
C GLU A 73 8.66 -6.39 16.24
N THR A 74 8.09 -6.63 17.42
CA THR A 74 6.90 -7.49 17.58
C THR A 74 5.60 -6.69 17.53
N GLY A 75 4.53 -7.31 17.05
CA GLY A 75 3.18 -6.70 16.99
C GLY A 75 2.74 -6.26 15.60
N HIS A 76 1.59 -5.57 15.54
CA HIS A 76 0.95 -5.17 14.28
C HIS A 76 1.42 -3.84 13.71
N ILE A 77 1.92 -2.96 14.58
CA ILE A 77 2.37 -1.63 14.22
C ILE A 77 3.84 -1.57 14.57
N THR A 78 4.68 -1.61 13.54
CA THR A 78 6.14 -1.59 13.68
C THR A 78 6.66 -0.15 13.53
N PRO A 79 7.62 0.28 14.36
CA PRO A 79 8.25 1.60 14.23
C PRO A 79 8.79 1.83 12.81
N GLY A 80 9.52 0.84 12.27
CA GLY A 80 10.08 0.87 10.92
C GLY A 80 9.10 0.66 9.76
N ASP A 81 7.79 0.51 10.03
CA ASP A 81 6.78 0.20 9.01
C ASP A 81 7.16 -1.02 8.17
N THR A 82 7.61 -2.07 8.86
CA THR A 82 8.22 -3.27 8.28
C THR A 82 7.24 -4.44 8.22
N GLN A 83 6.16 -4.41 9.01
CA GLN A 83 5.10 -5.42 8.90
C GLN A 83 4.03 -4.96 7.91
N VAL A 84 3.97 -5.66 6.77
CA VAL A 84 2.99 -5.44 5.71
C VAL A 84 1.72 -6.20 6.03
N ARG A 85 0.64 -5.46 6.25
CA ARG A 85 -0.70 -5.97 6.54
C ARG A 85 -1.68 -5.47 5.50
N ILE A 86 -2.27 -6.39 4.77
CA ILE A 86 -3.34 -6.14 3.81
C ILE A 86 -4.57 -6.88 4.32
N GLU A 87 -5.66 -6.16 4.52
CA GLU A 87 -6.93 -6.75 4.91
C GLU A 87 -8.04 -6.21 4.02
N LYS A 88 -8.86 -7.11 3.48
CA LYS A 88 -9.96 -6.77 2.57
C LYS A 88 -9.50 -5.87 1.41
N GLY A 89 -8.33 -6.15 0.85
CA GLY A 89 -7.71 -5.36 -0.21
C GLY A 89 -7.18 -3.99 0.21
N GLU A 90 -7.08 -3.72 1.52
CA GLU A 90 -6.57 -2.44 2.04
C GLU A 90 -5.25 -2.63 2.77
N VAL A 91 -4.23 -1.87 2.36
CA VAL A 91 -2.91 -1.83 2.96
C VAL A 91 -2.98 -0.99 4.24
N LEU A 92 -3.07 -1.65 5.39
CA LEU A 92 -3.18 -1.02 6.70
C LEU A 92 -1.81 -0.54 7.21
N SER A 93 -0.77 -1.34 7.01
CA SER A 93 0.59 -1.04 7.48
C SER A 93 1.65 -1.63 6.56
N GLY A 94 2.87 -1.10 6.68
CA GLY A 94 4.06 -1.68 6.09
C GLY A 94 4.46 -1.12 4.73
N THR A 95 5.76 -1.15 4.46
CA THR A 95 6.32 -0.71 3.18
C THR A 95 6.41 -1.89 2.21
N LEU A 96 5.82 -1.71 1.03
CA LEU A 96 5.84 -2.75 -0.01
C LEU A 96 7.24 -2.92 -0.59
N CYS A 97 7.70 -4.16 -0.67
CA CYS A 97 9.04 -4.49 -1.16
C CYS A 97 9.01 -5.76 -2.03
N LYS A 98 10.20 -6.22 -2.48
CA LYS A 98 10.35 -7.44 -3.29
C LYS A 98 9.69 -8.67 -2.64
N LYS A 99 9.72 -8.80 -1.31
CA LYS A 99 9.08 -9.92 -0.60
C LYS A 99 7.55 -9.92 -0.69
N THR A 100 6.95 -8.74 -0.93
CA THR A 100 5.50 -8.59 -1.06
C THR A 100 5.05 -8.60 -2.51
N LEU A 101 5.73 -7.86 -3.39
CA LEU A 101 5.34 -7.66 -4.80
C LEU A 101 6.15 -8.50 -5.80
N GLY A 102 7.16 -9.24 -5.36
CA GLY A 102 7.99 -10.07 -6.22
C GLY A 102 7.46 -11.50 -6.35
N THR A 103 8.28 -12.38 -6.91
CA THR A 103 7.92 -13.77 -7.27
C THR A 103 8.09 -14.79 -6.14
N SER A 104 8.19 -14.35 -4.89
CA SER A 104 8.29 -15.28 -3.75
C SER A 104 6.95 -15.97 -3.49
N THR A 105 6.98 -17.21 -3.01
CA THR A 105 5.79 -17.96 -2.55
C THR A 105 4.99 -17.12 -1.56
N GLY A 106 3.66 -17.08 -1.71
CA GLY A 106 2.74 -16.28 -0.89
C GLY A 106 2.94 -14.76 -0.99
N SER A 107 3.62 -14.28 -2.03
CA SER A 107 3.60 -12.86 -2.40
C SER A 107 2.17 -12.42 -2.76
N LEU A 108 1.95 -11.11 -2.84
CA LEU A 108 0.65 -10.57 -3.22
C LEU A 108 0.18 -11.09 -4.58
N ILE A 109 1.10 -11.22 -5.55
CA ILE A 109 0.77 -11.75 -6.88
C ILE A 109 0.36 -13.23 -6.79
N HIS A 110 1.05 -14.01 -5.95
CA HIS A 110 0.71 -15.42 -5.73
C HIS A 110 -0.70 -15.57 -5.13
N VAL A 111 -1.04 -14.75 -4.13
CA VAL A 111 -2.35 -14.82 -3.45
C VAL A 111 -3.50 -14.30 -4.32
N ILE A 112 -3.24 -13.38 -5.25
CA ILE A 112 -4.28 -12.88 -6.17
C ILE A 112 -4.62 -13.91 -7.26
N TRP A 113 -3.66 -14.75 -7.65
CA TRP A 113 -3.81 -15.70 -8.77
C TRP A 113 -4.21 -17.12 -8.32
N GLU A 114 -4.22 -17.36 -7.01
CA GLU A 114 -4.68 -18.60 -6.36
C GLU A 114 -6.18 -18.53 -6.08
#